data_AF-A0A561E0Z5-F1
#
_entry.id   AF-A0A561E0Z5-F1
#
_cell.length_a   1.000
_cell.length_b   1.000
_cell.length_c   1.000
_cell.angle_alpha   90.00
_cell.angle_beta   90.00
_cell.angle_gamma   90.00
#
_symmetry.space_group_name_H-M   'P 1'
#
loop_
_entity.id
_entity.type
_entity.pdbx_description
1 polymer ?
#
loop_
_entity_poly.entity_id
_entity_poly.type
_entity_poly.pdbx_seq_one_letter_code
_entity_poly.pdbx_strand_id
1 'polypeptide(L)'
;MRKLSKVAALSVVTLSFSVPVGAFAAAPHATAASSSHGCPAGDVCIYPGASWNNNKPSLKYYSYGAHNLKNQFNKHRVYNNQTGGATVQLCTRSNGGGCGALHSPGWYCDENLTPIYSIKLARHVTTTPSAWGVDTTETITQAHVNAIKSRAGAVPKVWGRYVSDCLPSHCGGNMTPGEVTVAKKNGIKIFLLAADLGDDSTAKEGTADGQLAVKDAKANAKAPAGTLIVKDIEDTVSSSYLTAWFTAVKKGGYLPGFYLNATHSDVTAAFCSATKTPGFSSSIIDSYEPEPSGATVGPKGAPSLSKADHFSCGGGVYDIYQYSQAQYIGTNFDQDVANLKTPGLLG
;
A
#
# COMPACT_ATOMS: atom_id res chain seq x y z
N MET A 1 -72.13 -57.71 4.49
CA MET A 1 -71.60 -57.32 3.16
C MET A 1 -70.49 -56.29 3.39
N ARG A 2 -69.23 -56.60 3.04
CA ARG A 2 -68.39 -55.87 2.06
C ARG A 2 -68.42 -54.33 2.27
N LYS A 3 -67.35 -53.59 2.59
CA LYS A 3 -65.94 -53.63 2.13
C LYS A 3 -65.13 -52.50 2.84
N LEU A 4 -63.82 -52.73 3.03
CA LEU A 4 -62.63 -51.90 2.72
C LEU A 4 -62.63 -50.41 3.14
N SER A 5 -61.58 -49.72 3.59
CA SER A 5 -60.14 -49.97 3.83
C SER A 5 -59.51 -48.63 4.25
N LYS A 6 -58.34 -48.67 4.89
CA LYS A 6 -57.07 -47.97 4.54
C LYS A 6 -56.35 -47.39 5.77
N VAL A 7 -55.35 -48.15 6.20
CA VAL A 7 -54.20 -47.72 7.00
C VAL A 7 -53.23 -46.99 6.06
N ALA A 8 -52.77 -45.80 6.44
CA ALA A 8 -51.72 -45.07 5.74
C ALA A 8 -50.35 -45.44 6.30
N ALA A 9 -49.44 -45.78 5.40
CA ALA A 9 -48.09 -46.24 5.66
C ALA A 9 -47.13 -45.10 6.02
N LEU A 10 -46.19 -45.42 6.91
CA LEU A 10 -45.04 -44.62 7.31
C LEU A 10 -43.96 -44.72 6.23
N SER A 11 -43.59 -43.62 5.59
CA SER A 11 -42.46 -43.57 4.65
C SER A 11 -41.23 -42.96 5.34
N VAL A 12 -40.23 -43.80 5.56
CA VAL A 12 -38.87 -43.41 5.95
C VAL A 12 -38.20 -42.81 4.73
N VAL A 13 -37.86 -41.53 4.77
CA VAL A 13 -37.03 -40.87 3.76
C VAL A 13 -35.57 -40.96 4.22
N THR A 14 -34.80 -41.83 3.58
CA THR A 14 -33.35 -41.87 3.66
C THR A 14 -32.77 -40.73 2.78
N LEU A 15 -32.29 -39.66 3.41
CA LEU A 15 -31.48 -38.64 2.73
C LEU A 15 -30.05 -39.15 2.52
N SER A 16 -29.75 -39.53 1.28
CA SER A 16 -28.40 -39.76 0.80
C SER A 16 -27.70 -38.40 0.61
N PHE A 17 -26.74 -38.06 1.47
CA PHE A 17 -25.82 -36.93 1.24
C PHE A 17 -24.73 -37.36 0.26
N SER A 18 -24.96 -37.11 -1.03
CA SER A 18 -23.88 -37.07 -2.03
C SER A 18 -23.11 -35.76 -1.84
N VAL A 19 -21.89 -35.84 -1.32
CA VAL A 19 -20.94 -34.73 -1.30
C VAL A 19 -20.45 -34.51 -2.73
N PRO A 20 -20.76 -33.40 -3.41
CA PRO A 20 -20.04 -33.08 -4.63
C PRO A 20 -18.59 -32.79 -4.21
N VAL A 21 -17.66 -33.62 -4.68
CA VAL A 21 -16.24 -33.27 -4.72
C VAL A 21 -16.14 -32.09 -5.67
N GLY A 22 -16.26 -30.88 -5.11
CA GLY A 22 -16.14 -29.64 -5.84
C GLY A 22 -14.79 -29.62 -6.52
N ALA A 23 -14.81 -29.54 -7.85
CA ALA A 23 -13.65 -29.15 -8.63
C ALA A 23 -13.07 -27.89 -7.96
N PHE A 24 -11.82 -27.97 -7.53
CA PHE A 24 -11.06 -26.78 -7.21
C PHE A 24 -11.05 -25.95 -8.50
N ALA A 25 -11.91 -24.94 -8.56
CA ALA A 25 -11.73 -23.85 -9.49
C ALA A 25 -10.37 -23.26 -9.12
N ALA A 26 -9.36 -23.58 -9.93
CA ALA A 26 -8.08 -22.90 -9.86
C ALA A 26 -8.41 -21.40 -9.80
N ALA A 27 -7.95 -20.72 -8.75
CA ALA A 27 -7.99 -19.28 -8.72
C ALA A 27 -7.42 -18.79 -10.07
N PRO A 28 -8.04 -17.81 -10.74
CA PRO A 28 -7.48 -17.31 -11.98
C PRO A 28 -6.04 -16.94 -11.69
N HIS A 29 -5.10 -17.70 -12.25
CA HIS A 29 -3.71 -17.31 -12.29
C HIS A 29 -3.73 -15.91 -12.87
N ALA A 30 -3.23 -14.92 -12.12
CA ALA A 30 -2.99 -13.60 -12.65
C ALA A 30 -2.20 -13.81 -13.94
N THR A 31 -2.85 -13.59 -15.08
CA THR A 31 -2.20 -13.68 -16.38
C THR A 31 -1.05 -12.70 -16.31
N ALA A 32 0.18 -13.21 -16.45
CA ALA A 32 1.35 -12.36 -16.59
C ALA A 32 0.98 -11.30 -17.63
N ALA A 33 1.01 -10.02 -17.22
CA ALA A 33 0.65 -8.94 -18.10
C ALA A 33 1.49 -9.10 -19.38
N SER A 34 0.81 -9.25 -20.51
CA SER A 34 1.44 -9.79 -21.71
C SER A 34 2.42 -8.79 -22.31
N SER A 35 3.55 -9.30 -22.80
CA SER A 35 4.44 -8.49 -23.63
C SER A 35 3.69 -8.05 -24.90
N SER A 36 3.65 -6.76 -25.17
CA SER A 36 2.99 -6.18 -26.34
C SER A 36 4.04 -5.60 -27.27
N HIS A 37 4.05 -6.00 -28.53
CA HIS A 37 5.10 -5.63 -29.49
C HIS A 37 6.54 -5.90 -29.00
N GLY A 38 6.72 -6.94 -28.18
CA GLY A 38 8.00 -7.29 -27.55
C GLY A 38 8.48 -6.32 -26.45
N CYS A 39 7.64 -5.35 -26.10
CA CYS A 39 7.78 -4.56 -24.89
C CYS A 39 7.19 -5.34 -23.71
N PRO A 40 7.97 -5.68 -22.67
CA PRO A 40 7.43 -6.31 -21.45
C PRO A 40 6.34 -5.46 -20.82
N ALA A 41 5.38 -6.07 -20.13
CA ALA A 41 4.42 -5.30 -19.35
C ALA A 41 5.12 -4.67 -18.15
N GLY A 42 4.82 -3.40 -17.89
CA GLY A 42 5.53 -2.59 -16.89
C GLY A 42 6.61 -1.69 -17.48
N ASP A 43 6.97 -1.87 -18.75
CA ASP A 43 8.06 -1.13 -19.40
C ASP A 43 7.55 0.00 -20.31
N VAL A 44 8.37 1.05 -20.44
CA VAL A 44 8.38 1.91 -21.62
C VAL A 44 9.45 1.41 -22.58
N CYS A 45 9.10 1.27 -23.86
CA CYS A 45 10.02 0.82 -24.88
C CYS A 45 10.20 1.85 -25.99
N ILE A 46 11.42 1.93 -26.51
CA ILE A 46 11.77 2.73 -27.69
C ILE A 46 12.24 1.76 -28.78
N TYR A 47 11.70 1.92 -29.99
CA TYR A 47 12.07 1.13 -31.17
C TYR A 47 13.05 1.92 -32.04
N PRO A 48 13.94 1.25 -32.80
CA PRO A 48 15.00 1.92 -33.55
C PRO A 48 14.52 2.78 -34.73
N GLY A 49 13.22 2.82 -35.01
CA GLY A 49 12.61 3.66 -36.04
C GLY A 49 11.12 3.86 -35.79
N ALA A 50 10.43 4.52 -36.72
CA ALA A 50 8.97 4.76 -36.69
C ALA A 50 8.14 3.51 -37.04
N SER A 51 8.46 2.36 -36.43
CA SER A 51 7.73 1.10 -36.61
C SER A 51 7.94 0.19 -35.40
N TRP A 52 7.17 -0.90 -35.32
CA TRP A 52 7.36 -1.93 -34.29
C TRP A 52 8.64 -2.78 -34.45
N ASN A 53 9.41 -2.59 -35.54
CA ASN A 53 10.69 -3.27 -35.79
C ASN A 53 10.64 -4.79 -35.50
N ASN A 54 9.68 -5.50 -36.10
CA ASN A 54 9.46 -6.93 -35.84
C ASN A 54 9.27 -7.26 -34.35
N ASN A 55 8.59 -6.38 -33.61
CA ASN A 55 8.37 -6.45 -32.17
C ASN A 55 9.68 -6.48 -31.36
N LYS A 56 10.72 -5.76 -31.80
CA LYS A 56 12.03 -5.69 -31.14
C LYS A 56 12.40 -4.24 -30.80
N PRO A 57 12.11 -3.77 -29.58
CA PRO A 57 12.57 -2.46 -29.14
C PRO A 57 14.09 -2.46 -28.93
N SER A 58 14.73 -1.31 -29.14
CA SER A 58 16.15 -1.09 -28.88
C SER A 58 16.45 -0.70 -27.43
N LEU A 59 15.48 -0.08 -26.75
CA LEU A 59 15.59 0.34 -25.36
C LEU A 59 14.33 -0.03 -24.58
N LYS A 60 14.50 -0.38 -23.30
CA LYS A 60 13.44 -0.75 -22.37
C LYS A 60 13.72 -0.11 -21.02
N TYR A 61 12.71 0.49 -20.42
CA TYR A 61 12.79 1.21 -19.15
C TYR A 61 11.67 0.76 -18.25
N TYR A 62 12.02 0.21 -17.08
CA TYR A 62 11.06 -0.26 -16.09
C TYR A 62 10.98 0.66 -14.86
N SER A 63 12.13 1.15 -14.39
CA SER A 63 12.17 1.97 -13.16
C SER A 63 11.60 3.37 -13.39
N TYR A 64 10.88 3.87 -12.39
CA TYR A 64 10.38 5.25 -12.38
C TYR A 64 11.52 6.27 -12.24
N GLY A 65 11.23 7.51 -12.63
CA GLY A 65 12.21 8.60 -12.66
C GLY A 65 12.65 8.96 -14.08
N ALA A 66 13.70 9.78 -14.16
CA ALA A 66 14.24 10.27 -15.42
C ALA A 66 15.33 9.36 -15.97
N HIS A 67 15.29 9.09 -17.27
CA HIS A 67 16.25 8.28 -18.00
C HIS A 67 16.83 9.07 -19.16
N ASN A 68 18.12 9.38 -19.11
CA ASN A 68 18.79 10.09 -20.20
C ASN A 68 18.92 9.18 -21.42
N LEU A 69 18.49 9.68 -22.57
CA LEU A 69 18.65 9.04 -23.86
C LEU A 69 20.04 9.37 -24.42
N LYS A 70 20.70 8.38 -25.00
CA LYS A 70 21.96 8.56 -25.73
C LYS A 70 21.83 7.98 -27.12
N ASN A 71 22.36 8.71 -28.10
CA ASN A 71 22.44 8.28 -29.50
C ASN A 71 21.07 7.88 -30.10
N GLN A 72 19.99 8.57 -29.71
CA GLN A 72 18.68 8.44 -30.34
C GLN A 72 18.50 9.61 -31.30
N PHE A 73 18.40 9.32 -32.59
CA PHE A 73 18.35 10.33 -33.65
C PHE A 73 17.23 9.98 -34.63
N ASN A 74 16.60 11.00 -35.19
CA ASN A 74 15.47 10.88 -36.11
C ASN A 74 14.23 10.30 -35.42
N LYS A 75 13.29 9.80 -36.22
CA LYS A 75 12.02 9.28 -35.72
C LYS A 75 12.17 7.89 -35.11
N HIS A 76 11.70 7.75 -33.88
CA HIS A 76 11.57 6.48 -33.18
C HIS A 76 10.13 6.30 -32.72
N ARG A 77 9.69 5.04 -32.61
CA ARG A 77 8.47 4.72 -31.89
C ARG A 77 8.75 4.65 -30.40
N VAL A 78 7.97 5.38 -29.61
CA VAL A 78 7.92 5.25 -28.15
C VAL A 78 6.61 4.59 -27.78
N TYR A 79 6.65 3.59 -26.92
CA TYR A 79 5.47 2.86 -26.46
C TYR A 79 5.47 2.73 -24.95
N ASN A 80 4.38 3.15 -24.32
CA ASN A 80 4.14 2.93 -22.90
C ASN A 80 3.37 1.62 -22.72
N ASN A 81 4.07 0.53 -22.40
CA ASN A 81 3.44 -0.74 -21.99
C ASN A 81 3.44 -0.91 -20.47
N GLN A 82 3.57 0.18 -19.72
CA GLN A 82 3.51 0.15 -18.27
C GLN A 82 2.10 -0.23 -17.80
N THR A 83 1.95 -0.63 -16.55
CA THR A 83 0.64 -1.03 -15.98
C THR A 83 0.23 -0.08 -14.86
N GLY A 84 -0.95 -0.29 -14.27
CA GLY A 84 -1.42 0.48 -13.11
C GLY A 84 -1.73 1.95 -13.41
N GLY A 85 -1.74 2.36 -14.69
CA GLY A 85 -1.92 3.75 -15.14
C GLY A 85 -0.64 4.60 -15.17
N ALA A 86 0.53 3.96 -15.04
CA ALA A 86 1.81 4.65 -15.11
C ALA A 86 1.99 5.42 -16.43
N THR A 87 2.67 6.54 -16.35
CA THR A 87 2.80 7.50 -17.43
C THR A 87 4.25 7.67 -17.86
N VAL A 88 4.43 8.04 -19.13
CA VAL A 88 5.70 8.49 -19.67
C VAL A 88 5.58 9.92 -20.18
N GLN A 89 6.67 10.68 -20.05
CA GLN A 89 6.85 11.97 -20.70
C GLN A 89 8.14 11.97 -21.52
N LEU A 90 8.13 12.68 -22.64
CA LEU A 90 9.32 13.00 -23.42
C LEU A 90 9.87 14.36 -22.98
N CYS A 91 11.17 14.44 -22.72
CA CYS A 91 11.79 15.58 -22.07
C CYS A 91 12.95 16.15 -22.92
N THR A 92 12.89 17.45 -23.17
CA THR A 92 13.84 18.18 -24.02
C THR A 92 15.15 18.55 -23.32
N ARG A 93 15.30 18.19 -22.04
CA ARG A 93 16.55 18.35 -21.28
C ARG A 93 16.91 17.05 -20.57
N SER A 94 18.15 16.95 -20.11
CA SER A 94 18.62 15.84 -19.29
C SER A 94 17.88 15.79 -17.95
N ASN A 95 17.89 14.62 -17.32
CA ASN A 95 17.37 14.36 -15.97
C ASN A 95 15.89 14.76 -15.80
N GLY A 96 15.07 14.63 -16.86
CA GLY A 96 13.64 14.87 -16.79
C GLY A 96 13.26 16.36 -16.75
N GLY A 97 14.11 17.24 -17.28
CA GLY A 97 13.78 18.65 -17.46
C GLY A 97 13.02 18.93 -18.76
N GLY A 98 12.10 19.89 -18.74
CA GLY A 98 11.38 20.34 -19.95
C GLY A 98 10.50 19.24 -20.58
N CYS A 99 9.81 18.47 -19.73
CA CYS A 99 8.94 17.38 -20.16
C CYS A 99 7.60 17.89 -20.71
N GLY A 100 7.14 17.24 -21.78
CA GLY A 100 5.84 17.49 -22.40
C GLY A 100 4.67 16.81 -21.66
N ALA A 101 3.64 16.43 -22.42
CA ALA A 101 2.44 15.79 -21.87
C ALA A 101 2.74 14.42 -21.22
N LEU A 102 1.89 14.04 -20.27
CA LEU A 102 1.85 12.70 -19.68
C LEU A 102 1.12 11.75 -20.63
N HIS A 103 1.70 10.59 -20.88
CA HIS A 103 1.13 9.58 -21.77
C HIS A 103 0.85 8.28 -21.01
N SER A 104 -0.41 7.86 -21.00
CA SER A 104 -0.93 6.70 -20.26
C SER A 104 -0.50 5.34 -20.86
N PRO A 105 -0.71 4.23 -20.15
CA PRO A 105 -0.50 2.89 -20.70
C PRO A 105 -1.24 2.64 -22.00
N GLY A 106 -0.63 1.89 -22.90
CA GLY A 106 -1.16 1.60 -24.24
C GLY A 106 -0.90 2.70 -25.26
N TRP A 107 -0.44 3.88 -24.83
CA TRP A 107 -0.08 4.96 -25.75
C TRP A 107 1.21 4.69 -26.50
N TYR A 108 1.24 5.01 -27.80
CA TYR A 108 2.45 5.07 -28.60
C TYR A 108 2.46 6.30 -29.50
N CYS A 109 3.65 6.74 -29.91
CA CYS A 109 3.84 7.73 -30.96
C CYS A 109 5.11 7.45 -31.76
N ASP A 110 5.19 8.03 -32.96
CA ASP A 110 6.43 8.12 -33.74
C ASP A 110 6.97 9.54 -33.63
N GLU A 111 7.96 9.74 -32.75
CA GLU A 111 8.51 11.06 -32.41
C GLU A 111 9.94 11.21 -32.90
N ASN A 112 10.32 12.41 -33.33
CA ASN A 112 11.73 12.71 -33.58
C ASN A 112 12.45 12.84 -32.24
N LEU A 113 13.30 11.86 -31.90
CA LEU A 113 14.01 11.86 -30.62
C LEU A 113 15.31 12.66 -30.65
N THR A 114 15.73 13.22 -31.80
CA THR A 114 16.90 14.10 -31.86
C THR A 114 16.85 15.25 -30.83
N PRO A 115 15.73 15.97 -30.62
CA PRO A 115 15.63 16.99 -29.57
C PRO A 115 15.33 16.46 -28.15
N ILE A 116 15.13 15.15 -27.97
CA ILE A 116 14.71 14.55 -26.70
C ILE A 116 15.93 13.97 -25.99
N TYR A 117 16.27 14.55 -24.84
CA TYR A 117 17.44 14.17 -24.06
C TYR A 117 17.12 13.17 -22.95
N SER A 118 15.87 13.09 -22.52
CA SER A 118 15.45 12.10 -21.53
C SER A 118 13.98 11.73 -21.68
N ILE A 119 13.60 10.60 -21.09
CA ILE A 119 12.20 10.26 -20.79
C ILE A 119 12.00 10.24 -19.29
N LYS A 120 10.80 10.57 -18.84
CA LYS A 120 10.42 10.48 -17.44
C LYS A 120 9.27 9.52 -17.27
N LEU A 121 9.51 8.43 -16.53
CA LEU A 121 8.51 7.46 -16.16
C LEU A 121 7.96 7.86 -14.79
N ALA A 122 6.65 7.96 -14.66
CA ALA A 122 5.98 8.24 -13.40
C ALA A 122 4.91 7.19 -13.15
N ARG A 123 4.80 6.71 -11.92
CA ARG A 123 3.67 5.86 -11.52
C ARG A 123 2.35 6.60 -11.73
N HIS A 124 1.26 5.87 -11.95
CA HIS A 124 -0.05 6.50 -11.79
C HIS A 124 -0.16 6.92 -10.35
N VAL A 125 -0.45 8.20 -10.16
CA VAL A 125 -1.02 8.63 -8.91
C VAL A 125 -2.43 9.05 -9.24
N THR A 126 -3.38 8.13 -9.07
CA THR A 126 -4.76 8.57 -8.90
C THR A 126 -4.71 9.60 -7.78
N THR A 127 -5.31 10.77 -7.98
CA THR A 127 -5.62 11.67 -6.87
C THR A 127 -6.65 10.96 -6.02
N THR A 128 -6.16 10.01 -5.22
CA THR A 128 -6.94 9.26 -4.28
C THR A 128 -7.41 10.29 -3.26
N PRO A 129 -8.73 10.49 -3.09
CA PRO A 129 -9.23 11.40 -2.08
C PRO A 129 -8.60 11.01 -0.75
N SER A 130 -7.70 11.86 -0.25
CA SER A 130 -7.03 11.64 1.01
C SER A 130 -7.83 12.31 2.10
N ALA A 131 -8.02 11.61 3.20
CA ALA A 131 -8.65 12.13 4.38
C ALA A 131 -7.57 12.41 5.41
N TRP A 132 -7.64 13.60 6.02
CA TRP A 132 -6.75 13.97 7.10
C TRP A 132 -7.00 13.10 8.34
N GLY A 133 -5.92 12.65 8.95
CA GLY A 133 -5.91 11.85 10.14
C GLY A 133 -4.75 12.23 11.05
N VAL A 134 -4.57 11.41 12.06
CA VAL A 134 -3.52 11.54 13.07
C VAL A 134 -3.06 10.16 13.49
N ASP A 135 -1.90 10.06 14.10
CA ASP A 135 -1.56 8.91 14.91
C ASP A 135 -1.07 9.39 16.28
N THR A 136 -1.24 8.52 17.28
CA THR A 136 -0.89 8.84 18.66
C THR A 136 -0.42 7.61 19.40
N THR A 137 0.53 7.83 20.30
CA THR A 137 0.82 6.89 21.38
C THR A 137 -0.33 6.86 22.41
N GLU A 138 -0.90 8.02 22.73
CA GLU A 138 -1.96 8.16 23.73
C GLU A 138 -3.28 7.44 23.37
N THR A 139 -4.04 7.02 24.39
CA THR A 139 -5.37 6.39 24.25
C THR A 139 -6.38 7.29 23.51
N ILE A 140 -7.17 6.71 22.61
CA ILE A 140 -8.30 7.43 21.98
C ILE A 140 -9.44 7.60 22.99
N THR A 141 -9.53 8.77 23.59
CA THR A 141 -10.67 9.17 24.43
C THR A 141 -11.53 10.22 23.73
N GLN A 142 -12.78 10.39 24.16
CA GLN A 142 -13.63 11.48 23.62
C GLN A 142 -13.02 12.85 23.91
N ALA A 143 -12.34 13.02 25.05
CA ALA A 143 -11.61 14.24 25.37
C ALA A 143 -10.48 14.49 24.37
N HIS A 144 -9.74 13.45 23.99
CA HIS A 144 -8.69 13.54 22.99
C HIS A 144 -9.25 13.94 21.61
N VAL A 145 -10.33 13.28 21.15
CA VAL A 145 -11.02 13.65 19.90
C VAL A 145 -11.45 15.12 19.91
N ASN A 146 -12.00 15.60 21.03
CA ASN A 146 -12.44 16.99 21.16
C ASN A 146 -11.26 17.97 21.17
N ALA A 147 -10.14 17.62 21.82
CA ALA A 147 -8.94 18.43 21.87
C ALA A 147 -8.32 18.58 20.47
N ILE A 148 -8.21 17.47 19.72
CA ILE A 148 -7.74 17.50 18.32
C ILE A 148 -8.67 18.34 17.47
N LYS A 149 -9.99 18.16 17.57
CA LYS A 149 -10.96 18.98 16.82
C LYS A 149 -10.82 20.47 17.11
N SER A 150 -10.63 20.83 18.38
CA SER A 150 -10.44 22.22 18.80
C SER A 150 -9.17 22.81 18.18
N ARG A 151 -8.07 22.05 18.21
CA ARG A 151 -6.76 22.50 17.74
C ARG A 151 -6.62 22.51 16.21
N ALA A 152 -7.11 21.47 15.54
CA ALA A 152 -7.01 21.25 14.11
C ALA A 152 -8.19 21.83 13.31
N GLY A 153 -9.26 22.24 13.99
CA GLY A 153 -10.51 22.68 13.36
C GLY A 153 -11.36 21.57 12.76
N ALA A 154 -10.97 20.29 12.90
CA ALA A 154 -11.67 19.14 12.35
C ALA A 154 -11.46 17.86 13.16
N VAL A 155 -12.44 16.95 13.12
CA VAL A 155 -12.27 15.58 13.64
C VAL A 155 -11.47 14.78 12.61
N PRO A 156 -10.40 14.08 13.01
CA PRO A 156 -9.63 13.24 12.09
C PRO A 156 -10.51 12.13 11.50
N LYS A 157 -10.25 11.73 10.26
CA LYS A 157 -11.00 10.66 9.59
C LYS A 157 -10.32 9.32 9.68
N VAL A 158 -9.01 9.31 9.89
CA VAL A 158 -8.24 8.12 10.23
C VAL A 158 -7.44 8.37 11.51
N TRP A 159 -7.13 7.30 12.24
CA TRP A 159 -6.31 7.34 13.44
C TRP A 159 -5.36 6.14 13.50
N GLY A 160 -4.05 6.36 13.52
CA GLY A 160 -3.05 5.33 13.76
C GLY A 160 -2.91 5.00 15.25
N ARG A 161 -3.08 3.74 15.65
CA ARG A 161 -2.93 3.32 17.05
C ARG A 161 -2.17 2.04 17.25
N TYR A 162 -1.23 2.08 18.18
CA TYR A 162 -0.47 0.90 18.60
C TYR A 162 -1.34 -0.14 19.28
N VAL A 163 -1.28 -1.38 18.76
CA VAL A 163 -2.02 -2.54 19.26
C VAL A 163 -1.13 -3.59 19.89
N SER A 164 0.15 -3.61 19.51
CA SER A 164 1.17 -4.58 19.92
C SER A 164 2.41 -3.85 20.39
N ASP A 165 3.07 -4.44 21.38
CA ASP A 165 4.38 -4.04 21.88
C ASP A 165 4.50 -2.57 22.27
N CYS A 166 3.36 -1.95 22.60
CA CYS A 166 3.35 -0.60 23.10
C CYS A 166 3.45 -0.59 24.62
N LEU A 167 4.69 -0.57 25.12
CA LEU A 167 4.94 -0.51 26.54
C LEU A 167 4.48 0.85 27.10
N PRO A 168 3.88 0.89 28.32
CA PRO A 168 3.41 2.13 28.92
C PRO A 168 4.49 3.22 29.03
N SER A 169 5.76 2.82 29.18
CA SER A 169 6.91 3.73 29.27
C SER A 169 7.27 4.42 27.95
N HIS A 170 6.84 3.87 26.81
CA HIS A 170 7.23 4.37 25.49
C HIS A 170 6.06 4.99 24.74
N CYS A 171 4.88 4.37 24.79
CA CYS A 171 3.75 4.83 24.01
C CYS A 171 2.39 4.71 24.72
N GLY A 172 2.34 4.73 26.06
CA GLY A 172 1.09 4.87 26.80
C GLY A 172 0.18 3.63 26.85
N GLY A 173 0.56 2.55 26.16
CA GLY A 173 -0.10 1.25 26.23
C GLY A 173 -0.80 0.81 24.95
N ASN A 174 -0.97 -0.51 24.81
CA ASN A 174 -1.71 -1.12 23.71
C ASN A 174 -3.18 -0.68 23.68
N MET A 175 -3.69 -0.49 22.47
CA MET A 175 -5.07 -0.11 22.21
C MET A 175 -6.08 -1.10 22.80
N THR A 176 -7.21 -0.60 23.31
CA THR A 176 -8.31 -1.39 23.88
C THR A 176 -9.57 -1.39 23.00
N PRO A 177 -10.56 -2.28 23.26
CA PRO A 177 -11.82 -2.27 22.51
C PRO A 177 -12.67 -1.02 22.77
N GLY A 178 -12.45 -0.35 23.91
CA GLY A 178 -13.10 0.92 24.25
C GLY A 178 -12.71 2.04 23.29
N GLU A 179 -11.45 2.09 22.88
CA GLU A 179 -10.94 3.07 21.91
C GLU A 179 -11.56 2.87 20.53
N VAL A 180 -11.72 1.61 20.08
CA VAL A 180 -12.42 1.29 18.81
C VAL A 180 -13.85 1.84 18.85
N THR A 181 -14.53 1.73 20.01
CA THR A 181 -15.88 2.25 20.20
C THR A 181 -15.92 3.77 20.12
N VAL A 182 -14.97 4.46 20.76
CA VAL A 182 -14.85 5.93 20.69
C VAL A 182 -14.60 6.40 19.26
N ALA A 183 -13.65 5.80 18.55
CA ALA A 183 -13.34 6.15 17.18
C ALA A 183 -14.54 5.95 16.25
N LYS A 184 -15.20 4.79 16.32
CA LYS A 184 -16.40 4.49 15.54
C LYS A 184 -17.52 5.49 15.78
N LYS A 185 -17.78 5.86 17.04
CA LYS A 185 -18.79 6.86 17.41
C LYS A 185 -18.52 8.23 16.76
N ASN A 186 -17.25 8.57 16.54
CA ASN A 186 -16.84 9.84 15.93
C ASN A 186 -16.62 9.73 14.41
N GLY A 187 -16.93 8.58 13.79
CA GLY A 187 -16.73 8.36 12.36
C GLY A 187 -15.26 8.30 11.94
N ILE A 188 -14.40 7.83 12.84
CA ILE A 188 -12.95 7.72 12.68
C ILE A 188 -12.62 6.27 12.34
N LYS A 189 -11.85 6.09 11.28
CA LYS A 189 -11.27 4.79 10.90
C LYS A 189 -9.93 4.59 11.58
N ILE A 190 -9.52 3.35 11.84
CA ILE A 190 -8.25 3.05 12.52
C ILE A 190 -7.41 2.10 11.68
N PHE A 191 -6.13 2.39 11.54
CA PHE A 191 -5.12 1.41 11.17
C PHE A 191 -4.31 1.05 12.42
N LEU A 192 -4.02 -0.23 12.59
CA LEU A 192 -3.30 -0.71 13.77
C LEU A 192 -1.79 -0.61 13.52
N LEU A 193 -1.07 -0.05 14.48
CA LEU A 193 0.39 0.00 14.51
C LEU A 193 0.91 -1.13 15.41
N ALA A 194 2.02 -1.75 15.04
CA ALA A 194 2.81 -2.61 15.91
C ALA A 194 4.14 -1.92 16.14
N ALA A 195 4.45 -1.64 17.40
CA ALA A 195 5.61 -0.83 17.76
C ALA A 195 6.93 -1.48 17.34
N ASP A 196 7.93 -0.64 17.11
CA ASP A 196 9.31 -1.08 16.98
C ASP A 196 10.00 -1.08 18.35
N LEU A 197 10.35 -2.26 18.86
CA LEU A 197 11.02 -2.40 20.16
C LEU A 197 12.32 -3.23 20.07
N GLY A 198 12.73 -3.64 18.88
CA GLY A 198 13.78 -4.66 18.74
C GLY A 198 14.56 -4.54 17.44
N ASP A 199 15.41 -5.52 17.19
CA ASP A 199 16.22 -5.56 15.98
C ASP A 199 15.37 -6.04 14.80
N ASP A 200 15.21 -5.20 13.78
CA ASP A 200 14.48 -5.52 12.55
C ASP A 200 15.36 -6.23 11.50
N SER A 201 16.20 -7.16 11.98
CA SER A 201 17.35 -7.67 11.22
C SER A 201 17.19 -9.09 10.69
N THR A 202 16.39 -9.94 11.32
CA THR A 202 16.26 -11.36 10.96
C THR A 202 14.83 -11.81 10.64
N ALA A 203 14.72 -12.88 9.85
CA ALA A 203 13.43 -13.54 9.61
C ALA A 203 12.79 -14.13 10.88
N LYS A 204 13.60 -14.46 11.90
CA LYS A 204 13.09 -14.99 13.18
C LYS A 204 12.35 -13.89 13.95
N GLU A 205 12.96 -12.71 14.05
CA GLU A 205 12.33 -11.52 14.66
C GLU A 205 11.06 -11.13 13.92
N GLY A 206 11.12 -10.95 12.60
CA GLY A 206 9.93 -10.57 11.81
C GLY A 206 8.78 -11.58 11.91
N THR A 207 9.09 -12.88 12.03
CA THR A 207 8.06 -13.90 12.29
C THR A 207 7.45 -13.76 13.69
N ALA A 208 8.28 -13.53 14.71
CA ALA A 208 7.83 -13.40 16.09
C ALA A 208 6.95 -12.15 16.27
N ASP A 209 7.42 -11.01 15.77
CA ASP A 209 6.71 -9.73 15.83
C ASP A 209 5.36 -9.83 15.08
N GLY A 210 5.35 -10.39 13.87
CA GLY A 210 4.11 -10.55 13.10
C GLY A 210 3.11 -11.47 13.78
N GLN A 211 3.57 -12.52 14.46
CA GLN A 211 2.70 -13.41 15.25
C GLN A 211 2.14 -12.72 16.49
N LEU A 212 2.97 -11.93 17.18
CA LEU A 212 2.58 -11.16 18.35
C LEU A 212 1.56 -10.10 17.99
N ALA A 213 1.81 -9.32 16.93
CA ALA A 213 0.88 -8.31 16.47
C ALA A 213 -0.48 -8.87 16.05
N VAL A 214 -0.52 -10.03 15.40
CA VAL A 214 -1.78 -10.74 15.10
C VAL A 214 -2.51 -11.17 16.37
N LYS A 215 -1.79 -11.71 17.34
CA LYS A 215 -2.36 -12.12 18.63
C LYS A 215 -2.95 -10.91 19.37
N ASP A 216 -2.22 -9.81 19.40
CA ASP A 216 -2.58 -8.61 20.11
C ASP A 216 -3.70 -7.84 19.41
N ALA A 217 -3.73 -7.80 18.08
CA ALA A 217 -4.88 -7.28 17.32
C ALA A 217 -6.20 -8.01 17.68
N LYS A 218 -6.14 -9.34 17.84
CA LYS A 218 -7.30 -10.15 18.29
C LYS A 218 -7.65 -9.88 19.74
N ALA A 219 -6.65 -9.81 20.62
CA ALA A 219 -6.87 -9.71 22.05
C ALA A 219 -7.30 -8.31 22.49
N ASN A 220 -6.58 -7.29 22.01
CA ASN A 220 -6.60 -5.93 22.53
C ASN A 220 -7.61 -5.05 21.75
N ALA A 221 -7.64 -5.14 20.41
CA ALA A 221 -8.58 -4.37 19.58
C ALA A 221 -9.85 -5.15 19.18
N LYS A 222 -9.91 -6.47 19.43
CA LYS A 222 -10.94 -7.38 18.87
C LYS A 222 -11.05 -7.24 17.34
N ALA A 223 -9.92 -6.99 16.69
CA ALA A 223 -9.86 -6.73 15.26
C ALA A 223 -10.25 -7.98 14.46
N PRO A 224 -11.23 -7.90 13.53
CA PRO A 224 -11.58 -9.02 12.67
C PRO A 224 -10.44 -9.38 11.70
N ALA A 225 -10.51 -10.58 11.13
CA ALA A 225 -9.65 -10.96 10.01
C ALA A 225 -9.79 -9.96 8.85
N GLY A 226 -8.70 -9.71 8.14
CA GLY A 226 -8.60 -8.69 7.09
C GLY A 226 -8.29 -7.29 7.60
N THR A 227 -8.15 -7.09 8.92
CA THR A 227 -7.70 -5.80 9.47
C THR A 227 -6.24 -5.52 9.09
N LEU A 228 -5.93 -4.26 8.80
CA LEU A 228 -4.58 -3.77 8.52
C LEU A 228 -3.77 -3.66 9.82
N ILE A 229 -2.56 -4.25 9.80
CA ILE A 229 -1.55 -4.09 10.84
C ILE A 229 -0.27 -3.60 10.16
N VAL A 230 0.16 -2.41 10.54
CA VAL A 230 1.35 -1.72 10.05
C VAL A 230 2.47 -1.93 11.06
N LYS A 231 3.60 -2.52 10.65
CA LYS A 231 4.81 -2.53 11.49
C LYS A 231 5.45 -1.15 11.41
N ASP A 232 5.66 -0.56 12.58
CA ASP A 232 6.44 0.65 12.76
C ASP A 232 7.93 0.30 12.59
N ILE A 233 8.63 0.92 11.65
CA ILE A 233 10.07 0.69 11.37
C ILE A 233 10.72 2.05 11.13
N GLU A 234 11.47 2.53 12.12
CA GLU A 234 12.06 3.87 12.12
C GLU A 234 13.55 3.86 11.73
N ASP A 235 14.20 2.71 11.71
CA ASP A 235 15.64 2.55 11.47
C ASP A 235 15.93 1.50 10.37
N THR A 236 17.15 0.95 10.36
CA THR A 236 17.61 -0.08 9.44
C THR A 236 16.75 -1.35 9.54
N VAL A 237 16.48 -1.97 8.39
CA VAL A 237 15.70 -3.22 8.31
C VAL A 237 16.28 -4.15 7.27
N SER A 238 16.16 -5.46 7.48
CA SER A 238 16.53 -6.46 6.47
C SER A 238 15.34 -6.93 5.63
N SER A 239 15.62 -7.31 4.37
CA SER A 239 14.60 -7.94 3.52
C SER A 239 14.04 -9.23 4.13
N SER A 240 14.83 -9.95 4.92
CA SER A 240 14.41 -11.20 5.54
C SER A 240 13.40 -10.96 6.66
N TYR A 241 13.58 -9.87 7.42
CA TYR A 241 12.62 -9.40 8.41
C TYR A 241 11.29 -9.01 7.75
N LEU A 242 11.32 -8.12 6.75
CA LEU A 242 10.11 -7.64 6.05
C LEU A 242 9.28 -8.80 5.47
N THR A 243 9.93 -9.75 4.78
CA THR A 243 9.26 -10.92 4.21
C THR A 243 8.67 -11.83 5.29
N ALA A 244 9.35 -12.00 6.42
CA ALA A 244 8.88 -12.82 7.53
C ALA A 244 7.67 -12.19 8.24
N TRP A 245 7.72 -10.88 8.54
CA TRP A 245 6.59 -10.11 9.05
C TRP A 245 5.37 -10.24 8.14
N PHE A 246 5.55 -9.93 6.84
CA PHE A 246 4.49 -10.03 5.84
C PHE A 246 3.82 -11.40 5.85
N THR A 247 4.63 -12.46 5.88
CA THR A 247 4.15 -13.85 5.85
C THR A 247 3.40 -14.20 7.13
N ALA A 248 3.93 -13.80 8.29
CA ALA A 248 3.32 -14.08 9.58
C ALA A 248 1.96 -13.39 9.74
N VAL A 249 1.87 -12.09 9.42
CA VAL A 249 0.62 -11.32 9.50
C VAL A 249 -0.42 -11.87 8.52
N LYS A 250 -0.02 -12.15 7.28
CA LYS A 250 -0.91 -12.72 6.26
C LYS A 250 -1.41 -14.11 6.63
N LYS A 251 -0.54 -14.97 7.15
CA LYS A 251 -0.92 -16.30 7.68
C LYS A 251 -1.89 -16.18 8.87
N GLY A 252 -1.76 -15.12 9.66
CA GLY A 252 -2.67 -14.77 10.74
C GLY A 252 -4.08 -14.36 10.30
N GLY A 253 -4.27 -14.13 8.99
CA GLY A 253 -5.51 -13.66 8.39
C GLY A 253 -5.66 -12.13 8.36
N TYR A 254 -4.57 -11.38 8.52
CA TYR A 254 -4.55 -9.90 8.55
C TYR A 254 -3.86 -9.34 7.31
N LEU A 255 -4.05 -8.04 7.06
CA LEU A 255 -3.38 -7.33 5.98
C LEU A 255 -2.07 -6.75 6.51
N PRO A 256 -0.91 -7.13 5.94
CA PRO A 256 0.37 -6.57 6.33
C PRO A 256 0.59 -5.18 5.71
N GLY A 257 0.98 -4.23 6.55
CA GLY A 257 1.53 -2.95 6.13
C GLY A 257 2.84 -2.63 6.83
N PHE A 258 3.47 -1.54 6.39
CA PHE A 258 4.76 -1.07 6.88
C PHE A 258 4.78 0.46 6.93
N TYR A 259 5.24 1.01 8.05
CA TYR A 259 5.64 2.39 8.20
C TYR A 259 7.12 2.49 7.85
N LEU A 260 7.48 3.17 6.76
CA LEU A 260 8.84 3.15 6.21
C LEU A 260 9.29 4.45 5.55
N ASN A 261 10.60 4.71 5.62
CA ASN A 261 11.28 5.75 4.87
C ASN A 261 11.81 5.26 3.52
N ALA A 262 11.21 5.72 2.43
CA ALA A 262 11.66 5.39 1.08
C ALA A 262 12.92 6.13 0.61
N THR A 263 13.42 7.09 1.40
CA THR A 263 14.64 7.86 1.12
C THR A 263 15.88 7.21 1.75
N HIS A 264 15.70 6.36 2.77
CA HIS A 264 16.79 5.67 3.42
C HIS A 264 17.24 4.45 2.58
N SER A 265 18.55 4.35 2.32
CA SER A 265 19.06 3.52 1.23
C SER A 265 19.06 2.01 1.51
N ASP A 266 19.31 1.60 2.74
CA ASP A 266 19.22 0.20 3.17
C ASP A 266 17.75 -0.26 3.32
N VAL A 267 16.86 0.59 3.83
CA VAL A 267 15.41 0.37 3.89
C VAL A 267 14.88 0.16 2.48
N THR A 268 15.29 1.01 1.54
CA THR A 268 14.98 0.85 0.11
C THR A 268 15.51 -0.47 -0.43
N ALA A 269 16.78 -0.83 -0.16
CA ALA A 269 17.35 -2.08 -0.64
C ALA A 269 16.64 -3.32 -0.07
N ALA A 270 16.26 -3.27 1.21
CA ALA A 270 15.52 -4.30 1.92
C ALA A 270 14.11 -4.46 1.35
N PHE A 271 13.37 -3.36 1.23
CA PHE A 271 12.03 -3.35 0.64
C PHE A 271 12.05 -3.89 -0.79
N CYS A 272 12.94 -3.37 -1.63
CA CYS A 272 13.07 -3.79 -3.02
C CYS A 272 13.47 -5.26 -3.17
N SER A 273 14.20 -5.83 -2.21
CA SER A 273 14.47 -7.26 -2.19
C SER A 273 13.23 -8.05 -1.75
N ALA A 274 12.47 -7.56 -0.77
CA ALA A 274 11.27 -8.19 -0.26
C ALA A 274 10.12 -8.25 -1.28
N THR A 275 10.02 -7.27 -2.20
CA THR A 275 9.00 -7.27 -3.29
C THR A 275 9.06 -8.50 -4.21
N LYS A 276 10.17 -9.23 -4.22
CA LYS A 276 10.32 -10.51 -4.94
C LYS A 276 9.50 -11.63 -4.31
N THR A 277 9.05 -11.46 -3.07
CA THR A 277 8.15 -12.39 -2.37
C THR A 277 6.74 -12.29 -2.99
N PRO A 278 6.10 -13.42 -3.36
CA PRO A 278 4.78 -13.40 -3.98
C PRO A 278 3.72 -12.64 -3.17
N GLY A 279 3.16 -11.61 -3.79
CA GLY A 279 2.12 -10.76 -3.21
C GLY A 279 2.62 -9.69 -2.23
N PHE A 280 3.92 -9.62 -1.95
CA PHE A 280 4.49 -8.58 -1.07
C PHE A 280 4.28 -7.19 -1.65
N SER A 281 4.37 -7.03 -2.97
CA SER A 281 4.14 -5.75 -3.65
C SER A 281 2.73 -5.16 -3.47
N SER A 282 1.81 -5.89 -2.82
CA SER A 282 0.47 -5.40 -2.45
C SER A 282 0.37 -5.00 -0.96
N SER A 283 1.47 -4.98 -0.22
CA SER A 283 1.50 -4.44 1.14
C SER A 283 1.08 -2.97 1.16
N ILE A 284 0.40 -2.55 2.23
CA ILE A 284 0.11 -1.13 2.45
C ILE A 284 1.38 -0.46 2.96
N ILE A 285 1.72 0.68 2.38
CA ILE A 285 2.80 1.54 2.84
C ILE A 285 2.17 2.73 3.53
N ASP A 286 2.58 2.92 4.77
CA ASP A 286 2.53 4.16 5.49
C ASP A 286 3.89 4.82 5.34
N SER A 287 3.96 5.89 4.54
CA SER A 287 5.23 6.56 4.33
C SER A 287 5.35 7.71 5.33
N TYR A 288 6.53 7.94 5.89
CA TYR A 288 6.78 9.14 6.69
C TYR A 288 7.66 10.18 6.00
N GLU A 289 7.81 10.06 4.68
CA GLU A 289 8.54 11.02 3.87
C GLU A 289 7.74 11.42 2.62
N PRO A 290 7.98 12.62 2.08
CA PRO A 290 8.81 13.68 2.65
C PRO A 290 8.11 14.32 3.86
N GLU A 291 8.83 14.83 4.85
CA GLU A 291 8.21 15.72 5.85
C GLU A 291 8.24 17.19 5.38
N PRO A 292 7.11 17.82 4.99
CA PRO A 292 7.14 19.18 4.46
C PRO A 292 7.44 20.19 5.57
N SER A 293 8.43 21.07 5.31
CA SER A 293 8.73 22.18 6.23
C SER A 293 7.52 23.10 6.41
N GLY A 294 7.21 23.45 7.66
CA GLY A 294 6.16 24.43 7.97
C GLY A 294 4.73 23.89 7.85
N ALA A 295 4.54 22.58 8.06
CA ALA A 295 3.21 21.98 8.15
C ALA A 295 2.34 22.73 9.17
N THR A 296 1.10 23.05 8.79
CA THR A 296 0.11 23.61 9.72
C THR A 296 -0.73 22.48 10.31
N VAL A 297 -1.18 22.64 11.56
CA VAL A 297 -2.10 21.67 12.17
C VAL A 297 -3.46 21.68 11.45
N GLY A 298 -3.93 20.49 11.09
CA GLY A 298 -5.27 20.24 10.56
C GLY A 298 -5.35 20.09 9.04
N PRO A 299 -6.55 19.76 8.53
CA PRO A 299 -6.75 19.33 7.14
C PRO A 299 -6.46 20.41 6.09
N LYS A 300 -6.41 21.69 6.47
CA LYS A 300 -6.18 22.79 5.53
C LYS A 300 -4.76 22.79 4.96
N GLY A 301 -3.78 22.33 5.74
CA GLY A 301 -2.38 22.22 5.31
C GLY A 301 -1.98 20.81 4.87
N ALA A 302 -2.91 19.86 4.88
CA ALA A 302 -2.62 18.46 4.61
C ALA A 302 -2.24 18.26 3.12
N PRO A 303 -1.10 17.60 2.82
CA PRO A 303 -0.73 17.29 1.45
C PRO A 303 -1.64 16.22 0.85
N SER A 304 -1.61 16.10 -0.47
CA SER A 304 -2.18 14.92 -1.14
C SER A 304 -1.34 13.69 -0.81
N LEU A 305 -1.97 12.52 -0.63
CA LEU A 305 -1.29 11.21 -0.55
C LEU A 305 -0.26 11.01 -1.68
N SER A 306 -0.51 11.62 -2.84
CA SER A 306 0.40 11.56 -3.98
C SER A 306 1.77 12.18 -3.74
N LYS A 307 1.95 12.90 -2.63
CA LYS A 307 3.18 13.59 -2.25
C LYS A 307 4.11 12.74 -1.39
N ALA A 308 3.63 11.63 -0.82
CA ALA A 308 4.48 10.66 -0.17
C ALA A 308 5.61 10.22 -1.10
N ASP A 309 6.76 9.89 -0.54
CA ASP A 309 7.92 9.34 -1.23
C ASP A 309 7.77 7.84 -1.45
N HIS A 310 8.37 7.35 -2.53
CA HIS A 310 8.17 6.01 -3.04
C HIS A 310 9.48 5.29 -3.22
N PHE A 311 9.50 4.00 -2.88
CA PHE A 311 10.60 3.11 -3.19
C PHE A 311 10.84 3.05 -4.71
N SER A 312 12.09 3.24 -5.11
CA SER A 312 12.51 3.35 -6.51
C SER A 312 12.23 2.10 -7.36
N CYS A 313 12.18 0.92 -6.74
CA CYS A 313 11.86 -0.35 -7.40
C CYS A 313 10.36 -0.54 -7.71
N GLY A 314 9.49 0.34 -7.21
CA GLY A 314 8.04 0.13 -7.23
C GLY A 314 7.57 -0.95 -6.26
N GLY A 315 6.29 -1.28 -6.32
CA GLY A 315 5.62 -2.12 -5.32
C GLY A 315 5.17 -1.33 -4.08
N GLY A 316 4.28 -1.94 -3.30
CA GLY A 316 3.59 -1.28 -2.20
C GLY A 316 2.39 -0.45 -2.67
N VAL A 317 1.41 -0.28 -1.77
CA VAL A 317 0.22 0.55 -1.95
C VAL A 317 0.30 1.69 -0.94
N TYR A 318 0.62 2.89 -1.40
CA TYR A 318 0.92 4.07 -0.56
C TYR A 318 -0.37 4.81 -0.28
N ASP A 319 -1.04 4.28 0.73
CA ASP A 319 -2.41 4.59 1.06
C ASP A 319 -2.49 5.37 2.38
N ILE A 320 -1.36 5.48 3.09
CA ILE A 320 -1.17 6.26 4.32
C ILE A 320 0.15 7.04 4.18
N TYR A 321 0.17 8.26 4.71
CA TYR A 321 1.32 9.15 4.69
C TYR A 321 1.32 10.03 5.94
N GLN A 322 2.25 9.76 6.85
CA GLN A 322 2.59 10.66 7.94
C GLN A 322 3.44 11.81 7.38
N TYR A 323 2.89 13.02 7.38
CA TYR A 323 3.55 14.18 6.76
C TYR A 323 4.05 15.19 7.78
N SER A 324 3.82 14.97 9.08
CA SER A 324 4.29 15.89 10.11
C SER A 324 4.28 15.21 11.47
N GLN A 325 5.41 15.26 12.16
CA GLN A 325 5.51 14.82 13.54
C GLN A 325 5.09 15.90 14.54
N ALA A 326 4.63 15.46 15.70
CA ALA A 326 4.05 16.28 16.75
C ALA A 326 5.01 17.35 17.26
N GLN A 327 6.30 17.00 17.36
CA GLN A 327 7.36 17.89 17.81
C GLN A 327 7.54 19.13 16.94
N TYR A 328 7.22 19.06 15.64
CA TYR A 328 7.38 20.18 14.72
C TYR A 328 6.19 21.14 14.68
N ILE A 329 5.03 20.68 15.14
CA ILE A 329 3.77 21.45 15.18
C ILE A 329 3.25 21.69 16.60
N GLY A 330 4.04 21.29 17.60
CA GLY A 330 3.80 21.46 19.03
C GLY A 330 2.58 20.71 19.57
N THR A 331 2.17 19.62 18.93
CA THR A 331 1.02 18.77 19.32
C THR A 331 1.47 17.58 20.16
N ASN A 332 0.52 16.72 20.53
CA ASN A 332 0.75 15.38 21.09
C ASN A 332 0.27 14.27 20.11
N PHE A 333 0.15 14.62 18.84
CA PHE A 333 -0.29 13.75 17.75
C PHE A 333 0.45 14.11 16.48
N ASP A 334 0.82 13.09 15.72
CA ASP A 334 1.37 13.25 14.38
C ASP A 334 0.22 13.46 13.39
N GLN A 335 0.53 13.95 12.19
CA GLN A 335 -0.48 14.20 11.17
C GLN A 335 -0.31 13.30 9.97
N ASP A 336 -1.42 12.66 9.62
CA ASP A 336 -1.51 11.75 8.48
C ASP A 336 -2.45 12.26 7.41
N VAL A 337 -2.25 11.72 6.23
CA VAL A 337 -3.31 11.60 5.23
C VAL A 337 -3.44 10.15 4.80
N ALA A 338 -4.68 9.69 4.65
CA ALA A 338 -4.93 8.30 4.26
C ALA A 338 -6.12 8.14 3.32
N ASN A 339 -6.12 7.06 2.57
CA ASN A 339 -7.20 6.70 1.66
C ASN A 339 -8.28 5.99 2.47
N LEU A 340 -9.48 6.56 2.58
CA LEU A 340 -10.56 5.90 3.35
C LEU A 340 -11.05 4.58 2.73
N LYS A 341 -10.59 4.25 1.51
CA LYS A 341 -10.85 2.96 0.85
C LYS A 341 -9.73 1.94 1.09
N THR A 342 -8.69 2.29 1.85
CA THR A 342 -7.63 1.34 2.23
C THR A 342 -8.27 0.12 2.89
N PRO A 343 -7.96 -1.08 2.40
CA PRO A 343 -8.54 -2.30 2.95
C PRO A 343 -8.06 -2.51 4.38
N GLY A 344 -8.94 -2.99 5.24
CA GLY A 344 -8.60 -3.37 6.61
C GLY A 344 -8.58 -2.23 7.64
N LEU A 345 -8.97 -1.01 7.28
CA LEU A 345 -9.23 0.02 8.27
C LEU A 345 -10.41 -0.37 9.18
N LEU A 346 -10.20 -0.37 10.50
CA LEU A 346 -11.23 -0.61 11.51
C LEU A 346 -12.15 0.61 11.65
N GLY A 347 -13.40 0.39 12.08
CA GLY A 347 -14.38 1.46 12.37
C GLY A 347 -15.69 1.29 11.63
#